data_AF-A0A378TTI4-F1
#
_entry.id   AF-A0A378TTI4-F1
#
_cell.length_a   1.000
_cell.length_b   1.000
_cell.length_c   1.000
_cell.angle_alpha   90.00
_cell.angle_beta   90.00
_cell.angle_gamma   90.00
#
_symmetry.space_group_name_H-M   'P 1'
#
loop_
_entity.id
_entity.type
_entity.pdbx_description
1 polymer ?
#
loop_
_entity_poly.entity_id
_entity_poly.type
_entity_poly.pdbx_seq_one_letter_code
_entity_poly.pdbx_strand_id
1 'polypeptide(L)'
;MKLTGHNGQALTLDNNGNGTFKDEVIYHLNNSANTAFKNGTDLNDFDFLAQRKSANPFYVADFDGYLRYLGRGKGVPAFDATDLTSGENNLFGNKTLNNQHFTAFGKKYGQGSMADAHTVKMMNAMNYINQSPTQHWRIRHGAKDNDTSLAVPVILATALQNQGKNVDFALAWGVGHGGDYDLKELFDWADSLVKENGVGKSE
;
A
#
# COMPACT_ATOMS: atom_id res chain seq x y z
N MET A 1 -4.57 -2.31 -15.26
CA MET A 1 -3.61 -1.18 -15.23
C MET A 1 -2.33 -1.61 -15.92
N LYS A 2 -1.62 -0.71 -16.60
CA LYS A 2 -0.29 -0.97 -17.16
C LYS A 2 0.70 -0.21 -16.28
N LEU A 3 1.26 -0.89 -15.29
CA LEU A 3 2.18 -0.29 -14.33
C LEU A 3 3.62 -0.55 -14.78
N THR A 4 4.49 0.41 -14.52
CA THR A 4 5.94 0.32 -14.75
C THR A 4 6.64 0.54 -13.42
N GLY A 5 7.49 -0.40 -13.01
CA GLY A 5 8.18 -0.37 -11.72
C GLY A 5 9.35 0.60 -11.67
N HIS A 6 10.00 0.67 -10.51
CA HIS A 6 11.17 1.52 -10.25
C HIS A 6 12.32 1.34 -11.24
N ASN A 7 12.45 0.15 -11.85
CA ASN A 7 13.49 -0.20 -12.81
C ASN A 7 13.09 0.05 -14.28
N GLY A 8 11.92 0.65 -14.53
CA GLY A 8 11.40 0.89 -15.88
C GLY A 8 10.76 -0.32 -16.56
N GLN A 9 10.66 -1.47 -15.88
CA GLN A 9 10.02 -2.67 -16.43
C GLN A 9 8.51 -2.69 -16.20
N ALA A 10 7.78 -3.30 -17.11
CA ALA A 10 6.34 -3.55 -16.93
C ALA A 10 6.12 -4.50 -15.74
N LEU A 11 5.18 -4.14 -14.87
CA LEU A 11 4.79 -4.94 -13.72
C LEU A 11 3.67 -5.91 -14.10
N THR A 12 3.96 -7.21 -14.04
CA THR A 12 3.03 -8.29 -14.40
C THR A 12 3.04 -9.39 -13.34
N LEU A 13 1.99 -10.22 -13.39
CA LEU A 13 1.88 -11.47 -12.63
C LEU A 13 1.45 -12.58 -13.57
N ASP A 14 1.98 -13.78 -13.35
CA ASP A 14 1.52 -15.02 -13.95
C ASP A 14 0.29 -15.59 -13.22
N ASN A 15 -0.21 -16.73 -13.69
CA ASN A 15 -1.38 -17.39 -13.10
C ASN A 15 -1.15 -17.90 -11.67
N ASN A 16 0.10 -17.98 -11.22
CA ASN A 16 0.48 -18.38 -9.87
C ASN A 16 0.75 -17.17 -8.96
N GLY A 17 0.57 -15.94 -9.46
CA GLY A 17 0.84 -14.72 -8.71
C GLY A 17 2.33 -14.40 -8.56
N ASN A 18 3.19 -14.92 -9.44
CA ASN A 18 4.60 -14.56 -9.51
C ASN A 18 4.88 -13.64 -10.70
N GLY A 19 5.90 -12.79 -10.59
CA GLY A 19 6.29 -11.88 -11.68
C GLY A 19 6.84 -10.57 -11.14
N THR A 20 7.14 -9.65 -12.06
CA THR A 20 7.81 -8.38 -11.75
C THR A 20 7.02 -7.51 -10.78
N PHE A 21 5.69 -7.62 -10.71
CA PHE A 21 4.92 -6.91 -9.68
C PHE A 21 5.21 -7.43 -8.26
N LYS A 22 5.38 -8.75 -8.08
CA LYS A 22 5.79 -9.32 -6.79
C LYS A 22 7.20 -8.86 -6.43
N ASP A 23 8.09 -8.80 -7.41
CA ASP A 23 9.45 -8.28 -7.23
C ASP A 23 9.46 -6.80 -6.81
N GLU A 24 8.52 -5.99 -7.32
CA GLU A 24 8.34 -4.60 -6.91
C GLU A 24 7.95 -4.48 -5.43
N VAL A 25 7.02 -5.33 -4.96
CA VAL A 25 6.66 -5.38 -3.54
C VAL A 25 7.88 -5.77 -2.68
N ILE A 26 8.63 -6.79 -3.12
CA ILE A 26 9.87 -7.23 -2.46
C ILE A 26 10.93 -6.12 -2.45
N TYR A 27 11.05 -5.34 -3.52
CA TYR A 27 11.93 -4.18 -3.59
C TYR A 27 11.61 -3.17 -2.47
N HIS A 28 10.33 -2.84 -2.28
CA HIS A 28 9.92 -1.95 -1.19
C HIS A 28 10.16 -2.54 0.20
N LEU A 29 10.00 -3.86 0.38
CA LEU A 29 10.35 -4.54 1.63
C LEU A 29 11.87 -4.55 1.89
N ASN A 30 12.68 -4.72 0.86
CA ASN A 30 14.14 -4.63 0.97
C ASN A 30 14.55 -3.21 1.39
N ASN A 31 13.93 -2.17 0.82
CA ASN A 31 14.16 -0.79 1.24
C ASN A 31 13.74 -0.59 2.70
N SER A 32 12.58 -1.13 3.09
CA SER A 32 12.08 -1.10 4.48
C SER A 32 13.10 -1.67 5.46
N ALA A 33 13.56 -2.90 5.21
CA ALA A 33 14.55 -3.59 6.04
C ALA A 33 15.86 -2.78 6.13
N ASN A 34 16.40 -2.31 4.99
CA ASN A 34 17.66 -1.59 5.01
C ASN A 34 17.57 -0.20 5.65
N THR A 35 16.41 0.46 5.61
CA THR A 35 16.17 1.69 6.38
C THR A 35 16.20 1.39 7.88
N ALA A 36 15.51 0.33 8.34
CA ALA A 36 15.56 -0.10 9.73
C ALA A 36 16.98 -0.47 10.19
N PHE A 37 17.72 -1.22 9.38
CA PHE A 37 19.11 -1.57 9.68
C PHE A 37 20.00 -0.33 9.84
N LYS A 38 19.89 0.65 8.94
CA LYS A 38 20.64 1.93 9.05
C LYS A 38 20.28 2.72 10.31
N ASN A 39 19.05 2.55 10.80
CA ASN A 39 18.57 3.17 12.03
C ASN A 39 18.87 2.32 13.28
N GLY A 40 19.67 1.25 13.16
CA GLY A 40 20.17 0.47 14.29
C GLY A 40 19.32 -0.74 14.67
N THR A 41 18.29 -1.09 13.89
CA THR A 41 17.50 -2.31 14.12
C THR A 41 18.32 -3.55 13.79
N ASP A 42 18.39 -4.50 14.73
CA ASP A 42 18.92 -5.84 14.45
C ASP A 42 17.90 -6.63 13.62
N LEU A 43 18.38 -7.18 12.50
CA LEU A 43 17.57 -7.93 11.55
C LEU A 43 17.99 -9.39 11.42
N ASN A 44 18.95 -9.85 12.23
CA ASN A 44 19.45 -11.22 12.17
C ASN A 44 18.42 -12.26 12.65
N ASP A 45 17.43 -11.85 13.45
CA ASP A 45 16.37 -12.73 13.98
C ASP A 45 15.25 -13.05 12.97
N PHE A 46 15.30 -12.46 11.77
CA PHE A 46 14.29 -12.69 10.73
C PHE A 46 14.77 -13.71 9.70
N ASP A 47 14.40 -14.97 9.88
CA ASP A 47 14.80 -16.10 9.02
C ASP A 47 14.42 -15.94 7.53
N PHE A 48 13.47 -15.05 7.21
CA PHE A 48 13.08 -14.75 5.84
C PHE A 48 14.01 -13.73 5.15
N LEU A 49 14.90 -13.08 5.89
CA LEU A 49 15.91 -12.18 5.36
C LEU A 49 17.23 -12.93 5.16
N ALA A 50 17.95 -12.51 4.12
CA ALA A 50 19.35 -12.88 3.92
C ALA A 50 20.19 -11.61 3.72
N GLN A 51 21.51 -11.78 3.78
CA GLN A 51 22.47 -10.71 3.63
C GLN A 51 23.36 -10.90 2.39
N ARG A 52 23.77 -9.77 1.81
CA ARG A 52 24.79 -9.69 0.75
C ARG A 52 25.77 -8.58 1.05
N LYS A 53 26.99 -8.68 0.51
CA LYS A 53 28.03 -7.65 0.66
C LYS A 53 27.70 -6.41 -0.18
N SER A 54 26.91 -5.48 0.39
CA SER A 54 26.56 -4.20 -0.23
C SER A 54 26.18 -3.14 0.82
N ALA A 55 26.00 -1.89 0.41
CA ALA A 55 25.54 -0.81 1.30
C ALA A 55 24.09 -1.00 1.82
N ASN A 56 23.29 -1.81 1.12
CA ASN A 56 21.95 -2.24 1.54
C ASN A 56 21.97 -3.77 1.65
N PRO A 57 22.54 -4.32 2.75
CA PRO A 57 22.89 -5.73 2.83
C PRO A 57 21.68 -6.66 2.92
N PHE A 58 20.57 -6.24 3.52
CA PHE A 58 19.42 -7.12 3.75
C PHE A 58 18.51 -7.23 2.53
N TYR A 59 17.99 -8.43 2.27
CA TYR A 59 16.95 -8.66 1.29
C TYR A 59 16.04 -9.83 1.71
N VAL A 60 14.78 -9.79 1.30
CA VAL A 60 13.81 -10.88 1.51
C VAL A 60 14.19 -12.06 0.62
N ALA A 61 14.69 -13.13 1.23
CA ALA A 61 15.05 -14.37 0.55
C ALA A 61 13.89 -15.39 0.52
N ASP A 62 13.00 -15.32 1.52
CA ASP A 62 11.78 -16.13 1.58
C ASP A 62 10.54 -15.24 1.73
N PHE A 63 9.88 -14.92 0.62
CA PHE A 63 8.67 -14.09 0.65
C PHE A 63 7.51 -14.78 1.40
N ASP A 64 7.39 -16.10 1.31
CA ASP A 64 6.34 -16.82 2.03
C ASP A 64 6.64 -16.83 3.54
N GLY A 65 7.91 -16.88 3.92
CA GLY A 65 8.38 -16.68 5.30
C GLY A 65 8.04 -15.30 5.84
N TYR A 66 8.22 -14.26 5.03
CA TYR A 66 7.74 -12.92 5.36
C TYR A 66 6.21 -12.89 5.55
N LEU A 67 5.43 -13.54 4.68
CA LEU A 67 3.97 -13.62 4.82
C LEU A 67 3.54 -14.38 6.09
N ARG A 68 4.24 -15.46 6.45
CA ARG A 68 4.02 -16.18 7.72
C ARG A 68 4.33 -15.30 8.91
N TYR A 69 5.42 -14.54 8.85
CA TYR A 69 5.76 -13.55 9.86
C TYR A 69 4.64 -12.50 9.97
N LEU A 70 4.22 -11.88 8.86
CA LEU A 70 3.17 -10.86 8.81
C LEU A 70 1.83 -11.36 9.38
N GLY A 71 1.47 -12.61 9.10
CA GLY A 71 0.21 -13.22 9.52
C GLY A 71 -1.00 -12.72 8.72
N ARG A 72 -2.13 -13.41 8.89
CA ARG A 72 -3.39 -13.12 8.19
C ARG A 72 -4.33 -12.33 9.11
N GLY A 73 -4.66 -11.09 8.75
CA GLY A 73 -5.51 -10.21 9.57
C GLY A 73 -7.02 -10.45 9.45
N LYS A 74 -7.53 -10.74 8.25
CA LYS A 74 -8.99 -10.76 7.95
C LYS A 74 -9.47 -12.11 7.42
N GLY A 75 -10.79 -12.36 7.45
CA GLY A 75 -11.48 -13.53 6.84
C GLY A 75 -11.49 -13.55 5.30
N VAL A 76 -12.29 -14.43 4.68
CA VAL A 76 -12.49 -14.46 3.22
C VAL A 76 -13.98 -14.35 2.89
N PRO A 77 -14.41 -13.43 2.01
CA PRO A 77 -13.62 -12.31 1.47
C PRO A 77 -13.25 -11.29 2.56
N ALA A 78 -12.11 -10.62 2.41
CA ALA A 78 -11.58 -9.76 3.48
C ALA A 78 -12.33 -8.44 3.66
N PHE A 79 -13.03 -7.95 2.62
CA PHE A 79 -13.67 -6.64 2.61
C PHE A 79 -15.15 -6.73 2.23
N ASP A 80 -15.48 -7.34 1.09
CA ASP A 80 -16.88 -7.54 0.68
C ASP A 80 -17.41 -8.86 1.23
N ALA A 81 -17.83 -8.87 2.50
CA ALA A 81 -18.29 -10.08 3.17
C ALA A 81 -19.59 -10.58 2.52
N THR A 82 -19.68 -11.89 2.26
CA THR A 82 -20.83 -12.49 1.57
C THR A 82 -22.13 -12.41 2.37
N ASP A 83 -22.02 -12.22 3.69
CA ASP A 83 -23.11 -12.03 4.65
C ASP A 83 -23.34 -10.55 5.02
N LEU A 84 -22.66 -9.61 4.35
CA LEU A 84 -22.79 -8.17 4.53
C LEU A 84 -22.39 -7.63 5.91
N THR A 85 -21.56 -8.35 6.67
CA THR A 85 -21.21 -7.96 8.05
C THR A 85 -19.96 -7.10 8.18
N SER A 86 -19.22 -6.84 7.10
CA SER A 86 -18.02 -6.02 7.17
C SER A 86 -18.33 -4.54 7.33
N GLY A 87 -17.37 -3.77 7.85
CA GLY A 87 -17.47 -2.31 7.88
C GLY A 87 -17.55 -1.71 6.47
N GLU A 88 -16.88 -2.32 5.50
CA GLU A 88 -16.92 -1.87 4.11
C GLU A 88 -18.28 -2.12 3.47
N ASN A 89 -18.98 -3.21 3.80
CA ASN A 89 -20.37 -3.40 3.35
C ASN A 89 -21.28 -2.29 3.88
N ASN A 90 -21.07 -1.86 5.14
CA ASN A 90 -21.81 -0.75 5.74
C ASN A 90 -21.49 0.60 5.10
N LEU A 91 -20.21 0.86 4.79
CA LEU A 91 -19.79 2.06 4.05
C LEU A 91 -20.55 2.21 2.72
N PHE A 92 -20.82 1.11 2.04
CA PHE A 92 -21.54 1.07 0.78
C PHE A 92 -23.08 0.98 0.93
N GLY A 93 -23.59 1.12 2.16
CA GLY A 93 -25.00 1.34 2.42
C GLY A 93 -25.53 2.66 1.84
N ASN A 94 -26.81 2.91 2.09
CA ASN A 94 -27.50 4.13 1.69
C ASN A 94 -28.63 4.45 2.69
N LYS A 95 -29.47 5.44 2.37
CA LYS A 95 -30.55 5.90 3.26
C LYS A 95 -31.56 4.81 3.68
N THR A 96 -31.75 3.77 2.87
CA THR A 96 -32.75 2.71 3.12
C THR A 96 -32.14 1.33 3.36
N LEU A 97 -30.86 1.12 3.03
CA LEU A 97 -30.15 -0.15 3.20
C LEU A 97 -28.83 0.10 3.93
N ASN A 98 -28.66 -0.51 5.10
CA ASN A 98 -27.42 -0.30 5.88
C ASN A 98 -26.18 -0.86 5.20
N ASN A 99 -26.30 -2.01 4.51
CA ASN A 99 -25.15 -2.73 3.97
C ASN A 99 -25.43 -3.16 2.54
N GLN A 100 -24.43 -3.02 1.67
CA GLN A 100 -24.50 -3.48 0.28
C GLN A 100 -23.18 -4.11 -0.17
N HIS A 101 -23.24 -4.95 -1.20
CA HIS A 101 -22.06 -5.45 -1.90
C HIS A 101 -21.46 -4.36 -2.79
N PHE A 102 -20.15 -4.42 -3.00
CA PHE A 102 -19.42 -3.48 -3.85
C PHE A 102 -18.49 -4.19 -4.84
N THR A 103 -18.55 -5.51 -4.90
CA THR A 103 -17.87 -6.33 -5.90
C THR A 103 -18.85 -7.27 -6.61
N ALA A 104 -18.55 -7.60 -7.87
CA ALA A 104 -19.33 -8.59 -8.62
C ALA A 104 -19.31 -9.98 -7.96
N PHE A 105 -18.20 -10.34 -7.29
CA PHE A 105 -18.08 -11.60 -6.56
C PHE A 105 -19.02 -11.63 -5.35
N GLY A 106 -18.95 -10.60 -4.49
CA GLY A 106 -19.84 -10.45 -3.34
C GLY A 106 -21.29 -10.50 -3.78
N LYS A 107 -21.66 -9.75 -4.81
CA LYS A 107 -23.03 -9.76 -5.34
C LYS A 107 -23.48 -11.13 -5.89
N LYS A 108 -22.57 -11.90 -6.50
CA LYS A 108 -22.90 -13.20 -7.10
C LYS A 108 -23.08 -14.29 -6.05
N TYR A 109 -22.26 -14.30 -5.00
CA TYR A 109 -22.19 -15.39 -4.02
C TYR A 109 -22.73 -15.02 -2.63
N GLY A 110 -23.03 -13.75 -2.39
CA GLY A 110 -23.62 -13.24 -1.16
C GLY A 110 -25.10 -12.88 -1.29
N GLN A 111 -25.65 -12.32 -0.21
CA GLN A 111 -27.05 -11.89 -0.10
C GLN A 111 -27.18 -10.37 -0.17
N GLY A 112 -28.34 -9.86 -0.58
CA GLY A 112 -28.61 -8.41 -0.62
C GLY A 112 -28.24 -7.74 -1.94
N SER A 113 -28.17 -6.40 -1.95
CA SER A 113 -28.06 -5.61 -3.17
C SER A 113 -26.63 -5.18 -3.48
N MET A 114 -26.39 -4.77 -4.73
CA MET A 114 -25.14 -4.13 -5.15
C MET A 114 -25.28 -2.62 -4.93
N ALA A 115 -24.24 -1.99 -4.40
CA ALA A 115 -24.11 -0.55 -4.34
C ALA A 115 -24.12 0.06 -5.75
N ASP A 116 -24.57 1.30 -5.85
CA ASP A 116 -24.55 2.02 -7.10
C ASP A 116 -23.11 2.15 -7.66
N ALA A 117 -22.94 1.95 -8.96
CA ALA A 117 -21.64 1.92 -9.59
C ALA A 117 -20.92 3.28 -9.51
N HIS A 118 -21.67 4.39 -9.51
CA HIS A 118 -21.09 5.72 -9.31
C HIS A 118 -20.57 5.89 -7.88
N THR A 119 -21.29 5.39 -6.87
CA THR A 119 -20.80 5.37 -5.47
C THR A 119 -19.52 4.55 -5.33
N VAL A 120 -19.48 3.34 -5.89
CA VAL A 120 -18.25 2.51 -5.87
C VAL A 120 -17.08 3.22 -6.56
N LYS A 121 -17.35 3.92 -7.67
CA LYS A 121 -16.32 4.71 -8.37
C LYS A 121 -15.78 5.84 -7.49
N MET A 122 -16.65 6.59 -6.81
CA MET A 122 -16.26 7.72 -5.96
C MET A 122 -15.34 7.31 -4.80
N MET A 123 -15.53 6.11 -4.25
CA MET A 123 -14.72 5.63 -3.11
C MET A 123 -13.33 5.12 -3.50
N ASN A 124 -12.99 5.07 -4.79
CA ASN A 124 -11.69 4.58 -5.24
C ASN A 124 -10.85 5.72 -5.86
N ALA A 125 -9.84 6.18 -5.12
CA ALA A 125 -8.91 7.23 -5.54
C ALA A 125 -8.24 6.96 -6.90
N MET A 126 -8.01 5.69 -7.27
CA MET A 126 -7.39 5.31 -8.54
C MET A 126 -8.18 5.81 -9.77
N ASN A 127 -9.47 6.10 -9.63
CA ASN A 127 -10.29 6.66 -10.71
C ASN A 127 -9.98 8.14 -10.99
N TYR A 128 -9.28 8.83 -10.09
CA TYR A 128 -9.14 10.28 -10.07
C TYR A 128 -7.68 10.76 -10.11
N ILE A 129 -6.71 9.87 -9.88
CA ILE A 129 -5.29 10.25 -9.81
C ILE A 129 -4.80 10.97 -11.08
N ASN A 130 -5.27 10.56 -12.26
CA ASN A 130 -4.92 11.18 -13.55
C ASN A 130 -5.38 12.64 -13.67
N GLN A 131 -6.47 13.02 -13.00
CA GLN A 131 -7.01 14.38 -13.03
C GLN A 131 -6.60 15.20 -11.82
N SER A 132 -5.88 14.60 -10.86
CA SER A 132 -5.50 15.28 -9.64
C SER A 132 -4.45 16.37 -9.92
N PRO A 133 -4.67 17.61 -9.47
CA PRO A 133 -3.65 18.66 -9.57
C PRO A 133 -2.49 18.44 -8.58
N THR A 134 -2.68 17.59 -7.57
CA THR A 134 -1.67 17.30 -6.53
C THR A 134 -0.41 16.70 -7.15
N GLN A 135 0.73 17.35 -6.94
CA GLN A 135 2.02 16.91 -7.46
C GLN A 135 2.83 16.09 -6.47
N HIS A 136 2.71 16.36 -5.18
CA HIS A 136 3.51 15.74 -4.13
C HIS A 136 2.63 14.84 -3.27
N TRP A 137 3.05 13.59 -3.11
CA TRP A 137 2.36 12.56 -2.35
C TRP A 137 3.33 11.89 -1.39
N ARG A 138 2.99 11.84 -0.11
CA ARG A 138 3.69 11.02 0.89
C ARG A 138 2.77 9.89 1.30
N ILE A 139 3.19 8.65 1.07
CA ILE A 139 2.39 7.45 1.36
C ILE A 139 3.23 6.53 2.23
N ARG A 140 2.61 6.01 3.29
CA ARG A 140 3.21 5.00 4.16
C ARG A 140 2.21 3.87 4.37
N HIS A 141 2.72 2.66 4.49
CA HIS A 141 1.98 1.48 4.96
C HIS A 141 2.92 0.67 5.85
N GLY A 142 2.44 0.18 6.98
CA GLY A 142 3.28 -0.62 7.89
C GLY A 142 3.72 -1.93 7.24
N ALA A 143 5.02 -2.29 7.31
CA ALA A 143 5.49 -3.61 6.89
C ALA A 143 4.99 -4.74 7.82
N LYS A 144 4.34 -4.39 8.94
CA LYS A 144 3.60 -5.32 9.80
C LYS A 144 2.08 -5.08 9.78
N ASP A 145 1.60 -4.18 8.93
CA ASP A 145 0.17 -3.94 8.74
C ASP A 145 -0.41 -4.99 7.77
N ASN A 146 -1.38 -5.76 8.27
CA ASN A 146 -2.09 -6.80 7.54
C ASN A 146 -3.61 -6.53 7.40
N ASP A 147 -4.04 -5.27 7.58
CA ASP A 147 -5.43 -4.83 7.39
C ASP A 147 -5.82 -4.81 5.90
N THR A 148 -4.81 -4.61 5.03
CA THR A 148 -4.91 -4.79 3.58
C THR A 148 -3.62 -5.38 3.01
N SER A 149 -3.68 -5.85 1.76
CA SER A 149 -2.47 -6.34 1.07
C SER A 149 -1.50 -5.19 0.80
N LEU A 150 -0.19 -5.43 0.99
CA LEU A 150 0.88 -4.50 0.59
C LEU A 150 0.78 -4.07 -0.88
N ALA A 151 0.17 -4.90 -1.72
CA ALA A 151 -0.06 -4.58 -3.12
C ALA A 151 -0.93 -3.32 -3.30
N VAL A 152 -1.88 -3.05 -2.40
CA VAL A 152 -2.81 -1.90 -2.54
C VAL A 152 -2.07 -0.56 -2.50
N PRO A 153 -1.27 -0.23 -1.46
CA PRO A 153 -0.50 1.01 -1.44
C PRO A 153 0.61 1.03 -2.51
N VAL A 154 1.22 -0.12 -2.84
CA VAL A 154 2.22 -0.20 -3.94
C VAL A 154 1.59 0.17 -5.28
N ILE A 155 0.41 -0.36 -5.61
CA ILE A 155 -0.31 -0.02 -6.85
C ILE A 155 -0.59 1.49 -6.92
N LEU A 156 -1.05 2.10 -5.83
CA LEU A 156 -1.34 3.54 -5.80
C LEU A 156 -0.06 4.36 -6.01
N ALA A 157 1.01 4.04 -5.27
CA ALA A 157 2.28 4.73 -5.38
C ALA A 157 2.87 4.62 -6.78
N THR A 158 2.93 3.41 -7.34
CA THR A 158 3.44 3.18 -8.70
C THR A 158 2.59 3.88 -9.76
N ALA A 159 1.26 3.84 -9.64
CA ALA A 159 0.38 4.50 -10.61
C ALA A 159 0.55 6.03 -10.61
N LEU A 160 0.72 6.64 -9.43
CA LEU A 160 1.04 8.06 -9.28
C LEU A 160 2.41 8.37 -9.90
N GLN A 161 3.44 7.57 -9.63
CA GLN A 161 4.77 7.74 -10.23
C GLN A 161 4.75 7.62 -11.75
N ASN A 162 3.99 6.67 -12.31
CA ASN A 162 3.82 6.52 -13.76
C ASN A 162 3.12 7.70 -14.43
N GLN A 163 2.45 8.56 -13.65
CA GLN A 163 1.84 9.82 -14.11
C GLN A 163 2.77 11.03 -13.91
N GLY A 164 4.03 10.81 -13.55
CA GLY A 164 4.99 11.88 -13.29
C GLY A 164 4.76 12.62 -11.97
N LYS A 165 4.01 12.03 -11.03
CA LYS A 165 3.84 12.60 -9.68
C LYS A 165 5.08 12.33 -8.83
N ASN A 166 5.39 13.27 -7.93
CA ASN A 166 6.44 13.11 -6.93
C ASN A 166 5.88 12.32 -5.76
N VAL A 167 6.27 11.05 -5.64
CA VAL A 167 5.76 10.14 -4.60
C VAL A 167 6.88 9.70 -3.68
N ASP A 168 6.82 10.14 -2.43
CA ASP A 168 7.59 9.59 -1.33
C ASP A 168 6.81 8.42 -0.73
N PHE A 169 7.20 7.19 -1.09
CA PHE A 169 6.54 5.96 -0.65
C PHE A 169 7.50 5.04 0.09
N ALA A 170 7.04 4.50 1.23
CA ALA A 170 7.76 3.47 1.96
C ALA A 170 6.82 2.49 2.67
N LEU A 171 7.25 1.23 2.74
CA LEU A 171 6.73 0.28 3.72
C LEU A 171 7.52 0.47 5.02
N ALA A 172 6.87 0.85 6.12
CA ALA A 172 7.57 1.19 7.36
C ALA A 172 7.90 -0.08 8.18
N TRP A 173 9.19 -0.37 8.38
CA TRP A 173 9.61 -1.61 9.05
C TRP A 173 9.08 -1.71 10.47
N GLY A 174 8.60 -2.89 10.86
CA GLY A 174 8.11 -3.16 12.22
C GLY A 174 6.81 -2.44 12.61
N VAL A 175 6.29 -1.55 11.76
CA VAL A 175 5.06 -0.79 12.03
C VAL A 175 3.84 -1.61 11.63
N GLY A 176 2.90 -1.78 12.57
CA GLY A 176 1.58 -2.39 12.33
C GLY A 176 0.58 -1.39 11.76
N HIS A 177 -0.72 -1.64 11.95
CA HIS A 177 -1.76 -0.70 11.52
C HIS A 177 -1.71 0.60 12.34
N GLY A 178 -1.54 1.74 11.67
CA GLY A 178 -1.48 3.05 12.32
C GLY A 178 -0.99 4.17 11.39
N GLY A 179 -0.97 5.39 11.93
CA GLY A 179 -0.47 6.60 11.27
C GLY A 179 0.29 7.48 12.26
N ASP A 180 0.82 8.61 11.79
CA ASP A 180 1.51 9.63 12.60
C ASP A 180 2.65 9.13 13.50
N TYR A 181 3.20 7.95 13.20
CA TYR A 181 4.33 7.36 13.94
C TYR A 181 5.69 7.93 13.50
N ASP A 182 5.75 8.65 12.38
CA ASP A 182 6.97 9.21 11.78
C ASP A 182 6.91 10.74 11.61
N LEU A 183 6.28 11.46 12.56
CA LEU A 183 6.04 12.91 12.49
C LEU A 183 7.27 13.75 12.14
N LYS A 184 8.45 13.38 12.66
CA LYS A 184 9.68 14.09 12.32
C LYS A 184 9.98 14.01 10.83
N GLU A 185 9.92 12.81 10.24
CA GLU A 185 10.15 12.61 8.80
C GLU A 185 9.04 13.25 7.96
N LEU A 186 7.79 13.22 8.44
CA LEU A 186 6.68 13.90 7.79
C LEU A 186 6.92 15.42 7.73
N PHE A 187 7.31 16.04 8.84
CA PHE A 187 7.58 17.47 8.90
C PHE A 187 8.83 17.84 8.11
N ASP A 188 9.90 17.04 8.16
CA ASP A 188 11.10 17.27 7.35
C ASP A 188 10.76 17.23 5.84
N TRP A 189 9.90 16.28 5.41
CA TRP A 189 9.40 16.20 4.04
C TRP A 189 8.54 17.42 3.65
N ALA A 190 7.63 17.85 4.53
CA ALA A 190 6.82 19.04 4.26
C ALA A 190 7.69 20.29 4.16
N ASP A 191 8.65 20.45 5.08
CA ASP A 191 9.61 21.55 5.10
C ASP A 191 10.45 21.62 3.82
N SER A 192 10.89 20.48 3.28
CA SER A 192 11.69 20.47 2.04
C SER A 192 10.88 20.99 0.86
N LEU A 193 9.61 20.61 0.75
CA LEU A 193 8.72 21.09 -0.32
C LEU A 193 8.45 22.59 -0.23
N VAL A 194 8.29 23.15 0.99
CA VAL A 194 8.03 24.58 1.17
C VAL A 194 9.28 25.40 0.86
N LYS A 195 10.46 24.94 1.31
CA LYS A 195 11.75 25.60 1.07
C LYS A 195 12.16 25.59 -0.40
N GLU A 196 11.97 24.48 -1.10
CA GLU A 196 12.23 24.36 -2.55
C GLU A 196 11.39 25.34 -3.38
N ASN A 197 10.19 25.69 -2.90
CA ASN A 197 9.28 26.62 -3.58
C ASN A 197 9.48 28.10 -3.19
N GLY A 198 10.52 28.43 -2.40
CA GLY A 198 10.83 29.81 -2.04
C GLY A 198 9.79 30.51 -1.17
N VAL A 199 8.88 29.76 -0.53
CA VAL A 199 7.93 30.30 0.43
C VAL A 199 8.69 30.56 1.72
N GLY A 200 9.17 31.79 1.89
CA GLY A 200 9.84 32.24 3.10
C GLY A 200 8.94 32.06 4.32
N LYS A 201 9.53 31.69 5.46
CA LYS A 201 8.83 31.68 6.75
C LYS A 201 8.17 33.05 6.94
N SER A 202 6.86 33.08 7.17
CA SER A 202 6.25 34.23 7.83
C SER A 202 6.86 34.31 9.23
N GLU A 203 7.64 35.36 9.48
CA GLU A 203 8.16 35.73 10.80
C GLU A 203 7.03 35.98 11.81
#